data_AF-A0AA92V0N9-F1
#
_entry.id   AF-A0AA92V0N9-F1
#
_cell.length_a   1.000
_cell.length_b   1.000
_cell.length_c   1.000
_cell.angle_alpha   90.00
_cell.angle_beta   90.00
_cell.angle_gamma   90.00
#
_symmetry.space_group_name_H-M   'P 1'
#
loop_
_entity.id
_entity.type
_entity.pdbx_description
1 polymer ?
#
loop_
_entity_poly.entity_id
_entity_poly.type
_entity_poly.pdbx_seq_one_letter_code
_entity_poly.pdbx_strand_id
1 'polypeptide(L)'
;MDTNFDFNKTEKFDFSKVGKRMPYSTPDDFFKDMEANILEQVKNDRPKPVRIQPKKRPLMKVIWTAAIAVAASVAVLLVLNIDFSASSSQPSQVNNGIQEVDQAFAQLSSADQAYLLSVYQEDVFLNN
;
A
#
# COMPACT_ATOMS: atom_id res chain seq x y z
N MET A 1 11.54 -5.35 -70.97
CA MET A 1 10.41 -4.71 -70.26
C MET A 1 10.77 -3.24 -70.17
N ASP A 2 10.28 -2.43 -71.10
CA ASP A 2 10.68 -1.04 -71.23
C ASP A 2 9.81 -0.18 -70.31
N THR A 3 10.35 0.23 -69.17
CA THR A 3 9.72 1.20 -68.28
C THR A 3 10.42 2.54 -68.41
N ASN A 4 10.09 3.29 -69.47
CA ASN A 4 10.40 4.72 -69.53
C ASN A 4 9.46 5.46 -68.58
N PHE A 5 9.92 5.70 -67.35
CA PHE A 5 9.21 6.56 -66.40
C PHE A 5 9.63 8.01 -66.63
N ASP A 6 8.74 8.79 -67.24
CA ASP A 6 8.99 10.19 -67.55
C ASP A 6 8.67 11.07 -66.33
N PHE A 7 9.71 11.51 -65.62
CA PHE A 7 9.59 12.35 -64.41
C PHE A 7 9.00 13.74 -64.71
N ASN A 8 8.93 14.16 -65.98
CA ASN A 8 8.33 15.44 -66.35
C ASN A 8 6.79 15.40 -66.37
N LYS A 9 6.18 14.23 -66.26
CA LYS A 9 4.72 14.04 -66.11
C LYS A 9 4.35 13.71 -64.66
N THR A 10 4.85 14.51 -63.71
CA THR A 10 4.48 14.34 -62.30
C THR A 10 3.14 15.03 -62.05
N GLU A 11 2.03 14.27 -62.08
CA GLU A 11 0.77 14.76 -61.54
C GLU A 11 0.98 15.13 -60.07
N LYS A 12 0.73 16.40 -59.73
CA LYS A 12 0.95 16.91 -58.36
C LYS A 12 0.06 16.13 -57.40
N PHE A 13 0.66 15.58 -56.34
CA PHE A 13 -0.08 14.88 -55.30
C PHE A 13 -1.10 15.82 -54.66
N ASP A 14 -2.37 15.43 -54.73
CA ASP A 14 -3.48 16.23 -54.22
C ASP A 14 -3.98 15.64 -52.89
N PHE A 15 -3.59 16.28 -51.78
CA PHE A 15 -4.03 15.91 -50.44
C PHE A 15 -5.56 16.01 -50.26
N SER A 16 -6.28 16.70 -51.15
CA SER A 16 -7.75 16.74 -51.13
C SER A 16 -8.39 15.46 -51.68
N LYS A 17 -7.67 14.69 -52.50
CA LYS A 17 -8.08 13.34 -52.95
C LYS A 17 -7.82 12.27 -51.88
N VAL A 18 -6.98 12.57 -50.89
CA VAL A 18 -6.78 11.71 -49.71
C VAL A 18 -7.97 11.95 -48.77
N GLY A 19 -8.96 11.06 -48.83
CA GLY A 19 -10.12 11.16 -47.96
C GLY A 19 -9.71 11.19 -46.49
N LYS A 20 -10.15 12.21 -45.75
CA LYS A 20 -10.06 12.27 -44.27
C LYS A 20 -11.09 11.32 -43.68
N ARG A 21 -10.93 10.03 -43.95
CA ARG A 21 -11.77 9.00 -43.35
C ARG A 21 -11.35 8.87 -41.90
N MET A 22 -12.28 9.17 -41.00
CA MET A 22 -12.12 8.84 -39.58
C MET A 22 -12.01 7.30 -39.49
N PRO A 23 -10.88 6.74 -39.03
CA PRO A 23 -10.68 5.28 -39.01
C PRO A 23 -11.73 4.56 -38.15
N TYR A 24 -12.25 5.26 -37.14
CA TYR A 24 -13.33 4.80 -36.30
C TYR A 24 -14.33 5.93 -36.10
N SER A 25 -15.62 5.60 -36.18
CA SER A 25 -16.72 6.49 -35.84
C SER A 25 -17.48 5.86 -34.69
N THR A 26 -17.79 6.67 -33.69
CA THR A 26 -18.64 6.24 -32.58
C THR A 26 -20.11 6.43 -33.00
N PRO A 27 -21.01 5.48 -32.66
CA PRO A 27 -22.44 5.68 -32.84
C PRO A 27 -22.94 6.91 -32.09
N ASP A 28 -24.02 7.51 -32.60
CA ASP A 28 -24.73 8.55 -31.87
C ASP A 28 -25.18 7.99 -30.51
N ASP A 29 -25.09 8.83 -29.46
CA ASP A 29 -25.50 8.52 -28.09
C ASP A 29 -24.73 7.42 -27.32
N PHE A 30 -23.67 6.84 -27.89
CA PHE A 30 -22.83 5.82 -27.23
C PHE A 30 -22.45 6.14 -25.77
N PHE A 31 -22.00 7.37 -25.51
CA PHE A 31 -21.59 7.79 -24.16
C PHE A 31 -22.79 7.98 -23.22
N LYS A 32 -23.95 8.37 -23.74
CA LYS A 32 -25.17 8.51 -22.94
C LYS A 32 -25.70 7.14 -22.52
N ASP A 33 -25.68 6.18 -23.42
CA ASP A 33 -26.10 4.80 -23.13
C ASP A 33 -25.16 4.13 -22.13
N MET A 34 -23.85 4.37 -22.27
CA MET A 34 -22.86 3.91 -21.30
C MET A 34 -23.12 4.47 -19.91
N GLU A 35 -23.35 5.79 -19.81
CA GLU A 35 -23.67 6.45 -18.53
C GLU A 35 -24.94 5.88 -17.90
N ALA A 36 -26.01 5.72 -18.68
CA ALA A 36 -27.27 5.17 -18.21
C ALA A 36 -27.11 3.74 -17.67
N ASN A 37 -26.37 2.89 -18.38
CA ASN A 37 -26.10 1.51 -17.98
C ASN A 37 -25.27 1.43 -16.68
N ILE A 38 -24.23 2.25 -16.55
CA ILE A 38 -23.43 2.31 -15.30
C ILE A 38 -24.30 2.77 -14.12
N LEU A 39 -25.11 3.83 -14.33
CA LEU A 39 -25.98 4.36 -13.28
C LEU A 39 -27.02 3.34 -12.84
N GLU A 40 -27.59 2.57 -13.77
CA GLU A 40 -28.52 1.48 -13.46
C GLU A 40 -27.85 0.39 -12.61
N GLN A 41 -26.64 -0.04 -12.99
CA GLN A 41 -25.90 -1.07 -12.27
C GLN A 41 -25.56 -0.65 -10.83
N VAL A 42 -25.13 0.61 -10.63
CA VAL A 42 -24.75 1.11 -9.30
C VAL A 42 -25.96 1.49 -8.44
N LYS A 43 -27.13 1.75 -9.04
CA LYS A 43 -28.34 2.18 -8.29
C LYS A 43 -28.76 1.18 -7.21
N ASN A 44 -28.59 -0.11 -7.46
CA ASN A 44 -28.99 -1.19 -6.55
C ASN A 44 -27.85 -1.67 -5.63
N ASP A 45 -26.61 -1.25 -5.91
CA ASP A 45 -25.42 -1.61 -5.14
C ASP A 45 -25.16 -0.64 -3.97
N ARG A 46 -26.18 0.17 -3.62
CA ARG A 46 -26.14 0.97 -2.41
C ARG A 46 -26.06 0.02 -1.21
N PRO A 47 -25.01 0.09 -0.38
CA PRO A 47 -24.96 -0.71 0.83
C PRO A 47 -26.21 -0.39 1.64
N LYS A 48 -27.04 -1.41 1.89
CA LYS A 48 -28.24 -1.27 2.73
C LYS A 48 -27.78 -0.63 4.04
N PRO A 49 -28.37 0.50 4.47
CA PRO A 49 -28.02 1.06 5.77
C PRO A 49 -28.32 -0.03 6.79
N VAL A 50 -27.26 -0.55 7.43
CA VAL A 50 -27.41 -1.50 8.52
C VAL A 50 -28.18 -0.73 9.58
N ARG A 51 -29.48 -1.02 9.69
CA ARG A 51 -30.33 -0.48 10.74
C ARG A 51 -29.85 -1.09 12.05
N ILE A 52 -28.83 -0.49 12.64
CA ILE A 52 -28.42 -0.78 14.01
C ILE A 52 -29.52 -0.20 14.89
N GLN A 53 -30.56 -0.99 15.15
CA GLN A 53 -31.57 -0.63 16.13
C GLN A 53 -30.86 -0.53 17.49
N PRO A 54 -30.90 0.63 18.19
CA PRO A 54 -30.33 0.74 19.51
C PRO A 54 -31.13 -0.15 20.47
N LYS A 55 -30.60 -1.34 20.77
CA LYS A 55 -31.15 -2.24 21.79
C LYS A 55 -31.05 -1.52 23.14
N LYS A 56 -32.16 -0.97 23.64
CA LYS A 56 -32.23 -0.39 24.99
C LYS A 56 -31.87 -1.47 26.01
N ARG A 57 -30.65 -1.42 26.55
CA ARG A 57 -30.21 -2.30 27.65
C ARG A 57 -30.71 -1.69 28.96
N PRO A 58 -31.28 -2.49 29.89
CA PRO A 58 -31.74 -1.96 31.18
C PRO A 58 -30.53 -1.48 32.01
N LEU A 59 -30.59 -0.24 32.48
CA LEU A 59 -29.52 0.45 33.24
C LEU A 59 -29.14 -0.23 34.58
N MET A 60 -29.87 -1.26 35.04
CA MET A 60 -29.63 -1.89 36.33
C MET A 60 -28.28 -2.63 36.46
N LYS A 61 -27.56 -2.92 35.36
CA LYS A 61 -26.27 -3.63 35.42
C LYS A 61 -25.05 -2.76 35.75
N VAL A 62 -25.16 -1.42 35.70
CA VAL A 62 -24.00 -0.52 35.82
C VAL A 62 -23.52 -0.37 37.27
N ILE A 63 -24.40 -0.54 38.25
CA ILE A 63 -24.06 -0.29 39.66
C ILE A 63 -23.10 -1.34 40.22
N TRP A 64 -23.17 -2.60 39.76
CA TRP A 64 -22.28 -3.67 40.24
C TRP A 64 -20.86 -3.58 39.67
N THR A 65 -20.67 -2.98 38.49
CA THR A 65 -19.35 -2.91 37.83
C THR A 65 -18.42 -1.83 38.40
N ALA A 66 -18.94 -0.83 39.11
CA ALA A 66 -18.13 0.25 39.67
C ALA A 66 -17.27 -0.21 40.88
N ALA A 67 -17.71 -1.22 41.62
CA ALA A 67 -16.99 -1.70 42.80
C ALA A 67 -15.70 -2.47 42.46
N ILE A 68 -15.62 -3.12 41.29
CA ILE A 68 -14.43 -3.89 40.86
C ILE A 68 -13.35 -2.97 40.25
N ALA A 69 -13.74 -1.83 39.67
CA ALA A 69 -12.80 -0.89 39.04
C ALA A 69 -11.83 -0.23 40.03
N VAL A 70 -12.25 -0.03 41.29
CA VAL A 70 -11.41 0.61 42.31
C VAL A 70 -10.26 -0.29 42.76
N ALA A 71 -10.49 -1.60 42.92
CA ALA A 71 -9.45 -2.54 43.37
C ALA A 71 -8.37 -2.81 42.30
N ALA A 72 -8.76 -2.96 41.03
CA ALA A 72 -7.81 -3.17 39.93
C ALA A 72 -6.90 -1.94 39.70
N SER A 73 -7.44 -0.73 39.87
CA SER A 73 -6.66 0.52 39.75
C SER A 73 -5.50 0.59 40.74
N VAL A 74 -5.71 0.13 41.98
CA VAL A 74 -4.66 0.11 43.01
C VAL A 74 -3.58 -0.94 42.69
N ALA A 75 -3.97 -2.12 42.19
CA ALA A 75 -3.01 -3.15 41.78
C ALA A 75 -2.16 -2.70 40.57
N VAL A 76 -2.76 -2.06 39.56
CA VAL A 76 -2.04 -1.51 38.40
C VAL A 76 -1.09 -0.38 38.83
N LEU A 77 -1.51 0.53 39.72
CA LEU A 77 -0.65 1.58 40.26
C LEU A 77 0.54 1.02 41.08
N LEU A 78 0.34 -0.07 41.82
CA LEU A 78 1.42 -0.74 42.56
C LEU A 78 2.42 -1.44 41.62
N VAL A 79 1.93 -2.19 40.63
CA VAL A 79 2.78 -2.83 39.61
C VAL A 79 3.58 -1.79 38.85
N LEU A 80 2.95 -0.71 38.38
CA LEU A 80 3.64 0.38 37.69
C LEU A 80 4.67 1.09 38.59
N ASN A 81 4.39 1.32 39.87
CA ASN A 81 5.35 1.96 40.78
C ASN A 81 6.55 1.06 41.11
N ILE A 82 6.35 -0.26 41.22
CA ILE A 82 7.43 -1.24 41.46
C ILE A 82 8.26 -1.44 40.19
N ASP A 83 7.60 -1.61 39.04
CA ASP A 83 8.26 -1.76 37.75
C ASP A 83 9.00 -0.48 37.34
N PHE A 84 8.48 0.72 37.63
CA PHE A 84 9.19 1.97 37.34
C PHE A 84 10.39 2.19 38.28
N SER A 85 10.28 1.78 39.55
CA SER A 85 11.39 1.84 40.50
C SER A 85 12.48 0.80 40.19
N ALA A 86 12.11 -0.36 39.66
CA ALA A 86 13.03 -1.41 39.21
C ALA A 86 13.62 -1.11 37.81
N SER A 87 12.82 -0.56 36.89
CA SER A 87 13.22 -0.20 35.51
C SER A 87 14.04 1.10 35.43
N SER A 88 14.14 1.86 36.53
CA SER A 88 15.12 2.93 36.72
C SER A 88 16.58 2.45 36.62
N SER A 89 16.80 1.13 36.52
CA SER A 89 18.12 0.53 36.35
C SER A 89 18.35 -0.18 35.01
N GLN A 90 17.90 0.37 33.86
CA GLN A 90 18.53 -0.03 32.58
C GLN A 90 18.27 0.93 31.41
N PRO A 91 19.28 1.72 30.99
CA PRO A 91 19.25 2.41 29.71
C PRO A 91 20.04 1.57 28.69
N SER A 92 19.43 0.59 28.01
CA SER A 92 20.02 -0.07 26.82
C SER A 92 19.07 -1.13 26.26
N GLN A 93 18.13 -0.74 25.39
CA GLN A 93 17.47 -1.72 24.49
C GLN A 93 17.70 -1.39 23.02
N VAL A 94 18.17 -0.19 22.70
CA VAL A 94 18.60 0.20 21.34
C VAL A 94 20.07 -0.15 21.08
N ASN A 95 20.91 -0.22 22.12
CA ASN A 95 22.34 -0.54 21.98
C ASN A 95 22.63 -2.03 21.74
N ASN A 96 21.70 -2.92 22.07
CA ASN A 96 21.94 -4.37 22.02
C ASN A 96 21.90 -4.91 20.58
N GLY A 97 21.06 -4.35 19.70
CA GLY A 97 20.88 -4.91 18.35
C GLY A 97 22.15 -4.86 17.51
N ILE A 98 22.90 -3.75 17.53
CA ILE A 98 24.17 -3.64 16.80
C ILE A 98 25.26 -4.50 17.45
N GLN A 99 25.32 -4.54 18.79
CA GLN A 99 26.30 -5.33 19.51
C GLN A 99 26.08 -6.85 19.35
N GLU A 100 24.83 -7.30 19.29
CA GLU A 100 24.46 -8.69 19.02
C GLU A 100 24.81 -9.10 17.59
N VAL A 101 24.63 -8.20 16.62
CA VAL A 101 25.04 -8.43 15.22
C VAL A 101 26.55 -8.54 15.10
N ASP A 102 27.31 -7.65 15.74
CA ASP A 102 28.78 -7.71 15.76
C ASP A 102 29.29 -9.02 16.41
N GLN A 103 28.64 -9.44 17.50
CA GLN A 103 28.98 -10.69 18.17
C GLN A 103 28.66 -11.91 17.31
N ALA A 104 27.51 -11.93 16.63
CA ALA A 104 27.13 -13.01 15.73
C ALA A 104 28.08 -13.11 14.52
N PHE A 105 28.53 -11.96 14.00
CA PHE A 105 29.50 -11.90 12.92
C PHE A 105 30.87 -12.46 13.34
N ALA A 106 31.36 -12.12 14.54
CA ALA A 106 32.61 -12.63 15.07
C ALA A 106 32.61 -14.15 15.34
N GLN A 107 31.43 -14.76 15.53
CA GLN A 107 31.28 -16.21 15.72
C GLN A 107 31.34 -17.02 14.43
N LEU A 108 31.24 -16.37 13.25
CA LEU A 108 31.34 -17.04 11.96
C LEU A 108 32.77 -17.49 11.67
N SER A 109 32.93 -18.48 10.79
CA SER A 109 34.26 -18.87 10.32
C SER A 109 34.90 -17.75 9.49
N SER A 110 36.23 -17.70 9.43
CA SER A 110 36.94 -16.70 8.63
C SER A 110 36.54 -16.71 7.15
N ALA A 111 36.15 -17.87 6.60
CA ALA A 111 35.67 -17.99 5.23
C ALA A 111 34.27 -17.38 5.07
N ASP A 112 33.37 -17.63 6.02
CA ASP A 112 32.00 -17.10 5.99
C ASP A 112 31.97 -15.58 6.18
N GLN A 113 32.85 -15.05 7.04
CA GLN A 113 33.02 -13.60 7.20
C GLN A 113 33.42 -12.94 5.87
N ALA A 114 34.42 -13.51 5.18
CA ALA A 114 34.87 -12.99 3.88
C ALA A 114 33.79 -13.08 2.80
N TYR A 115 33.03 -14.18 2.79
CA TYR A 115 31.92 -14.37 1.86
C TYR A 115 30.84 -13.30 2.05
N LEU A 116 30.39 -13.05 3.29
CA LEU A 116 29.39 -12.01 3.57
C LEU A 116 29.87 -10.62 3.12
N LEU A 117 31.13 -10.27 3.37
CA LEU A 117 31.68 -9.00 2.89
C LEU A 117 31.71 -8.92 1.36
N SER A 118 32.07 -10.02 0.68
CA SER A 118 32.14 -10.05 -0.79
C SER A 118 30.77 -9.88 -1.47
N VAL A 119 29.70 -10.42 -0.87
CA VAL A 119 28.33 -10.27 -1.39
C VAL A 119 27.89 -8.81 -1.42
N TYR A 120 28.23 -8.04 -0.38
CA TYR A 120 27.91 -6.61 -0.34
C TYR A 120 28.83 -5.76 -1.23
N GLN A 121 30.08 -6.17 -1.44
CA GLN A 121 31.00 -5.48 -2.35
C GLN A 121 30.63 -5.66 -3.83
N GLU A 122 29.98 -6.78 -4.17
CA GLU A 122 29.50 -7.05 -5.53
C GLU A 122 28.11 -6.43 -5.80
N ASP A 123 27.50 -5.77 -4.80
CA ASP A 123 26.23 -5.08 -4.99
C ASP A 123 26.42 -3.77 -5.77
N VAL A 124 25.73 -3.66 -6.91
CA VAL A 124 25.76 -2.53 -7.85
C VAL A 124 25.30 -1.23 -7.18
N PHE A 125 24.59 -1.30 -6.05
CA PHE A 125 24.09 -0.12 -5.33
C PHE A 125 25.12 0.57 -4.44
N LEU A 126 26.25 -0.07 -4.11
CA LEU A 126 27.25 0.47 -3.17
C LEU A 126 28.52 1.00 -3.87
N ASN A 127 28.66 0.77 -5.18
CA ASN A 127 29.83 1.14 -5.95
C ASN A 127 29.55 2.38 -6.82
N ASN A 128 29.55 3.57 -6.20
CA ASN A 128 29.48 4.87 -6.88
C ASN A 128 30.41 5.89 -6.22
#